data_AF-A0A1V4TB01-F1
#
_entry.id   AF-A0A1V4TB01-F1
#
_cell.length_a   1.000
_cell.length_b   1.000
_cell.length_c   1.000
_cell.angle_alpha   90.00
_cell.angle_beta   90.00
_cell.angle_gamma   90.00
#
_symmetry.space_group_name_H-M   'P 1'
#
loop_
_entity.id
_entity.type
_entity.pdbx_description
1 polymer ?
#
loop_
_entity_poly.entity_id
_entity_poly.type
_entity_poly.pdbx_seq_one_letter_code
_entity_poly.pdbx_strand_id
1 'polypeptide(L)'
;MLDKYEKDAAAMAEELSESLDESEIEILRAVFETTAPEDWLQWKAHRAADVVAFVQATPSQRRKKVRWKEEYPFYAYAGYLHCVKAYALLRALSRYNLSPGGSFRRVVADAGLVYDHAADLELQITCWPWENPPKNWLESSNQIDAS
;
A
#
# COMPACT_ATOMS: atom_id res chain seq x y z
N MET A 1 7.89 -12.75 13.42
CA MET A 1 7.05 -11.77 14.18
C MET A 1 6.47 -10.70 13.26
N LEU A 2 7.05 -10.47 12.07
CA LEU A 2 6.50 -9.56 11.07
C LEU A 2 5.21 -10.10 10.41
N ASP A 3 4.98 -11.40 10.44
CA ASP A 3 3.86 -12.12 9.80
C ASP A 3 2.49 -11.60 10.26
N LYS A 4 2.37 -11.18 11.52
CA LYS A 4 1.13 -10.56 12.02
C LYS A 4 0.93 -9.20 11.36
N TYR A 5 1.95 -8.36 11.33
CA TYR A 5 1.87 -7.03 10.75
C TYR A 5 1.70 -7.08 9.22
N GLU A 6 2.26 -8.08 8.57
CA GLU A 6 2.00 -8.38 7.15
C GLU A 6 0.49 -8.62 6.92
N LYS A 7 -0.12 -9.52 7.68
CA LYS A 7 -1.56 -9.80 7.59
C LYS A 7 -2.41 -8.58 7.92
N ASP A 8 -2.05 -7.84 8.96
CA ASP A 8 -2.76 -6.63 9.37
C ASP A 8 -2.68 -5.54 8.27
N ALA A 9 -1.52 -5.39 7.59
CA ALA A 9 -1.36 -4.44 6.49
C ALA A 9 -2.22 -4.83 5.26
N ALA A 10 -2.27 -6.12 4.91
CA ALA A 10 -3.14 -6.61 3.83
C ALA A 10 -4.62 -6.35 4.14
N ALA A 11 -5.08 -6.68 5.36
CA ALA A 11 -6.45 -6.44 5.79
C ALA A 11 -6.81 -4.94 5.79
N MET A 12 -5.88 -4.07 6.17
CA MET A 12 -6.10 -2.61 6.10
C MET A 12 -6.19 -2.10 4.67
N ALA A 13 -5.43 -2.66 3.72
CA ALA A 13 -5.56 -2.29 2.33
C ALA A 13 -6.92 -2.71 1.76
N GLU A 14 -7.37 -3.93 2.06
CA GLU A 14 -8.68 -4.43 1.66
C GLU A 14 -9.80 -3.53 2.23
N GLU A 15 -9.79 -3.24 3.53
CA GLU A 15 -10.74 -2.34 4.18
C GLU A 15 -10.81 -0.97 3.49
N LEU A 16 -9.66 -0.41 3.09
CA LEU A 16 -9.60 0.88 2.42
C LEU A 16 -10.16 0.83 1.01
N SER A 17 -9.89 -0.24 0.26
CA SER A 17 -10.47 -0.43 -1.07
C SER A 17 -12.00 -0.63 -1.01
N GLU A 18 -12.50 -1.37 -0.02
CA GLU A 18 -13.93 -1.58 0.20
C GLU A 18 -14.64 -0.35 0.78
N SER A 19 -13.88 0.62 1.29
CA SER A 19 -14.44 1.87 1.81
C SER A 19 -14.90 2.84 0.72
N LEU A 20 -14.57 2.55 -0.53
CA LEU A 20 -14.91 3.34 -1.70
C LEU A 20 -16.02 2.68 -2.49
N ASP A 21 -17.05 3.45 -2.83
CA ASP A 21 -18.09 3.00 -3.75
C ASP A 21 -17.68 3.18 -5.22
N GLU A 22 -18.48 2.63 -6.14
CA GLU A 22 -18.18 2.72 -7.58
C GLU A 22 -18.10 4.17 -8.07
N SER A 23 -18.88 5.10 -7.49
CA SER A 23 -18.83 6.51 -7.90
C SER A 23 -17.51 7.16 -7.50
N GLU A 24 -16.98 6.82 -6.33
CA GLU A 24 -15.67 7.29 -5.87
C GLU A 24 -14.52 6.66 -6.66
N ILE A 25 -14.66 5.39 -7.06
CA ILE A 25 -13.72 4.70 -7.96
C ILE A 25 -13.68 5.36 -9.33
N GLU A 26 -14.83 5.71 -9.91
CA GLU A 26 -14.91 6.42 -11.19
C GLU A 26 -14.27 7.81 -11.11
N ILE A 27 -14.43 8.54 -9.99
CA ILE A 27 -13.73 9.81 -9.76
C ILE A 27 -12.21 9.61 -9.82
N LEU A 28 -11.69 8.57 -9.16
CA LEU A 28 -10.26 8.26 -9.17
C LEU A 28 -9.78 7.93 -10.59
N ARG A 29 -10.50 7.07 -11.33
CA ARG A 29 -10.17 6.71 -12.72
C ARG A 29 -10.12 7.94 -13.62
N ALA A 30 -11.17 8.76 -13.61
CA ALA A 30 -11.25 9.97 -14.44
C ALA A 30 -10.13 10.97 -14.12
N VAL A 31 -9.79 11.13 -12.85
CA VAL A 31 -8.68 12.00 -12.45
C VAL A 31 -7.35 11.43 -12.90
N PHE A 32 -7.07 10.13 -12.73
CA PHE A 32 -5.80 9.54 -13.15
C PHE A 32 -5.63 9.40 -14.67
N GLU A 33 -6.71 9.36 -15.44
CA GLU A 33 -6.64 9.43 -16.91
C GLU A 33 -6.14 10.80 -17.41
N THR A 34 -6.38 11.85 -16.63
CA THR A 34 -6.09 13.24 -17.02
C THR A 34 -4.93 13.87 -16.26
N THR A 35 -4.52 13.26 -15.14
CA THR A 35 -3.46 13.74 -14.26
C THR A 35 -2.12 13.16 -14.68
N ALA A 36 -1.10 14.00 -14.83
CA ALA A 36 0.25 13.51 -15.07
C ALA A 36 0.74 12.68 -13.85
N PRO A 37 1.45 11.56 -14.04
CA PRO A 37 1.95 10.76 -12.93
C PRO A 37 2.72 11.57 -11.87
N GLU A 38 3.46 12.59 -12.30
CA GLU A 38 4.23 13.49 -11.45
C GLU A 38 3.35 14.29 -10.49
N ASP A 39 2.18 14.76 -10.94
CA ASP A 39 1.25 15.54 -10.12
C ASP A 39 0.66 14.68 -9.00
N TRP A 40 0.34 13.42 -9.28
CA TRP A 40 -0.08 12.46 -8.26
C TRP A 40 1.02 12.19 -7.23
N LEU A 41 2.26 12.03 -7.69
CA LEU A 41 3.41 11.86 -6.79
C LEU A 41 3.62 13.10 -5.92
N GLN A 42 3.47 14.29 -6.49
CA GLN A 42 3.58 15.55 -5.75
C GLN A 42 2.46 15.72 -4.72
N TRP A 43 1.21 15.39 -5.09
CA TRP A 43 0.09 15.41 -4.15
C TRP A 43 0.34 14.47 -2.97
N LYS A 44 0.77 13.22 -3.23
CA LYS A 44 1.11 12.26 -2.16
C LYS A 44 2.24 12.76 -1.27
N ALA A 45 3.28 13.36 -1.85
CA ALA A 45 4.39 13.92 -1.09
C ALA A 45 3.93 15.08 -0.19
N HIS A 46 3.09 15.98 -0.71
CA HIS A 46 2.54 17.10 0.05
C HIS A 46 1.59 16.66 1.17
N ARG A 47 0.85 15.57 0.96
CA ARG A 47 -0.12 15.01 1.91
C ARG A 47 0.42 13.85 2.75
N ALA A 48 1.71 13.55 2.70
CA ALA A 48 2.27 12.33 3.30
C ALA A 48 1.90 12.15 4.79
N ALA A 49 2.02 13.21 5.59
CA ALA A 49 1.65 13.16 7.02
C ALA A 49 0.15 12.92 7.22
N ASP A 50 -0.71 13.50 6.38
CA ASP A 50 -2.15 13.31 6.45
C ASP A 50 -2.57 11.91 6.01
N VAL A 51 -1.91 11.34 4.99
CA VAL A 51 -2.10 9.94 4.56
C VAL A 51 -1.75 8.99 5.70
N VAL A 52 -0.61 9.18 6.37
CA VAL A 52 -0.24 8.37 7.54
C VAL A 52 -1.29 8.51 8.65
N ALA A 53 -1.72 9.74 8.96
CA ALA A 53 -2.74 9.97 9.96
C ALA A 53 -4.12 9.40 9.58
N PHE A 54 -4.40 9.26 8.27
CA PHE A 54 -5.60 8.64 7.73
C PHE A 54 -5.55 7.12 7.92
N VAL A 55 -4.44 6.49 7.55
CA VAL A 55 -4.19 5.04 7.73
C VAL A 55 -4.31 4.67 9.21
N GLN A 56 -3.71 5.44 10.12
CA GLN A 56 -3.76 5.21 11.56
C GLN A 56 -5.14 5.39 12.20
N ALA A 57 -6.07 6.08 11.53
CA ALA A 57 -7.40 6.33 12.07
C ALA A 57 -8.35 5.15 11.82
N THR A 58 -9.30 4.96 12.73
CA THR A 58 -10.35 3.94 12.56
C THR A 58 -11.36 4.36 11.48
N PRO A 59 -12.12 3.42 10.88
CA PRO A 59 -13.15 3.75 9.88
C PRO A 59 -14.12 4.85 10.34
N SER A 60 -14.55 4.78 11.60
CA SER A 60 -15.45 5.78 12.19
C SER A 60 -14.80 7.17 12.31
N GLN A 61 -13.50 7.24 12.59
CA GLN A 61 -12.75 8.50 12.65
C GLN A 61 -12.56 9.09 11.25
N ARG A 62 -12.29 8.25 10.24
CA ARG A 62 -12.13 8.67 8.84
C ARG A 62 -13.38 9.37 8.32
N ARG A 63 -14.56 8.78 8.53
CA ARG A 63 -15.85 9.36 8.11
C ARG A 63 -16.23 10.66 8.83
N LYS A 64 -15.80 10.82 10.09
CA LYS A 64 -16.19 11.96 10.94
C LYS A 64 -15.29 13.19 10.76
N LYS A 65 -14.01 13.01 10.42
CA LYS A 65 -13.06 14.13 10.33
C LYS A 65 -13.27 14.92 9.04
N VAL A 66 -13.62 16.20 9.20
CA VAL A 66 -13.88 17.15 8.09
C VAL A 66 -12.69 17.25 7.14
N ARG A 67 -11.45 17.25 7.65
CA ARG A 67 -10.23 17.41 6.84
C ARG A 67 -10.04 16.39 5.71
N TRP A 68 -10.73 15.24 5.77
CA TRP A 68 -10.61 14.19 4.76
C TRP A 68 -11.85 14.08 3.88
N LYS A 69 -12.94 14.78 4.20
CA LYS A 69 -14.21 14.59 3.49
C LYS A 69 -14.15 15.03 2.03
N GLU A 70 -13.50 16.15 1.76
CA GLU A 70 -13.47 16.73 0.41
C GLU A 70 -12.63 15.89 -0.57
N GLU A 71 -11.55 15.30 -0.10
CA GLU A 71 -10.63 14.47 -0.90
C GLU A 71 -10.66 12.99 -0.44
N TYR A 72 -11.80 12.53 0.09
CA TYR A 72 -11.89 11.19 0.71
C TYR A 72 -11.40 10.07 -0.22
N PRO A 73 -11.80 10.03 -1.52
CA PRO A 73 -11.32 9.00 -2.43
C PRO A 73 -9.81 8.98 -2.59
N PHE A 74 -9.17 10.15 -2.64
CA PHE A 74 -7.72 10.27 -2.77
C PHE A 74 -6.98 9.80 -1.52
N TYR A 75 -7.49 10.14 -0.32
CA TYR A 75 -6.92 9.65 0.94
C TYR A 75 -7.09 8.15 1.09
N ALA A 76 -8.26 7.61 0.73
CA ALA A 76 -8.52 6.18 0.77
C ALA A 76 -7.61 5.42 -0.20
N TYR A 77 -7.46 5.89 -1.45
CA TYR A 77 -6.55 5.27 -2.40
C TYR A 77 -5.07 5.41 -2.01
N ALA A 78 -4.63 6.58 -1.56
CA ALA A 78 -3.26 6.76 -1.09
C ALA A 78 -2.97 5.90 0.15
N GLY A 79 -3.94 5.75 1.05
CA GLY A 79 -3.87 4.85 2.19
C GLY A 79 -3.81 3.39 1.76
N TYR A 80 -4.61 2.99 0.78
CA TYR A 80 -4.57 1.66 0.17
C TYR A 80 -3.16 1.37 -0.35
N LEU A 81 -2.60 2.23 -1.20
CA LEU A 81 -1.24 2.08 -1.72
C LEU A 81 -0.18 2.06 -0.61
N HIS A 82 -0.38 2.85 0.44
CA HIS A 82 0.52 2.85 1.61
C HIS A 82 0.52 1.49 2.32
N CYS A 83 -0.65 0.88 2.49
CA CYS A 83 -0.81 -0.45 3.05
C CYS A 83 -0.26 -1.55 2.12
N VAL A 84 -0.43 -1.42 0.78
CA VAL A 84 0.22 -2.29 -0.23
C VAL A 84 1.73 -2.33 0.00
N LYS A 85 2.34 -1.14 0.07
CA LYS A 85 3.79 -1.00 0.27
C LYS A 85 4.27 -1.58 1.58
N ALA A 86 3.51 -1.32 2.66
CA ALA A 86 3.81 -1.87 3.96
C ALA A 86 3.76 -3.41 3.94
N TYR A 87 2.72 -3.99 3.35
CA TYR A 87 2.59 -5.44 3.16
C TYR A 87 3.78 -6.02 2.38
N ALA A 88 4.09 -5.47 1.20
CA ALA A 88 5.19 -5.93 0.37
C ALA A 88 6.55 -5.86 1.09
N LEU A 89 6.83 -4.76 1.79
CA LEU A 89 8.05 -4.59 2.56
C LEU A 89 8.12 -5.56 3.75
N LEU A 90 7.04 -5.71 4.50
CA LEU A 90 6.99 -6.62 5.65
C LEU A 90 7.19 -8.07 5.22
N ARG A 91 6.56 -8.49 4.12
CA ARG A 91 6.75 -9.82 3.53
C ARG A 91 8.19 -10.04 3.06
N ALA A 92 8.77 -9.05 2.37
CA ALA A 92 10.17 -9.11 1.95
C ALA A 92 11.13 -9.22 3.13
N LEU A 93 10.91 -8.46 4.21
CA LEU A 93 11.71 -8.55 5.44
C LEU A 93 11.53 -9.87 6.19
N SER A 94 10.34 -10.46 6.16
CA SER A 94 10.10 -11.81 6.71
C SER A 94 10.91 -12.88 5.97
N ARG A 95 11.10 -12.71 4.65
CA ARG A 95 11.81 -13.66 3.79
C ARG A 95 13.32 -13.46 3.81
N TYR A 96 13.77 -12.22 3.65
CA TYR A 96 15.18 -11.85 3.59
C TYR A 96 15.56 -11.23 4.93
N ASN A 97 16.11 -12.07 5.82
CA ASN A 97 16.48 -11.67 7.17
C ASN A 97 17.59 -10.60 7.17
N LEU A 98 17.21 -9.32 7.19
CA LEU A 98 18.09 -8.18 7.42
C LEU A 98 18.54 -8.18 8.89
N SER A 99 19.58 -8.95 9.19
CA SER A 99 20.12 -9.04 10.55
C SER A 99 21.09 -7.89 10.84
N PRO A 100 20.80 -7.02 11.83
CA PRO A 100 21.79 -6.06 12.32
C PRO A 100 23.00 -6.81 12.91
N GLY A 101 24.21 -6.27 12.69
CA GLY A 101 25.47 -6.87 13.15
C GLY A 101 26.28 -7.61 12.07
N GLY A 102 25.75 -7.72 10.84
CA GLY A 102 26.53 -8.12 9.67
C GLY A 102 27.58 -7.07 9.26
N SER A 103 28.49 -7.44 8.35
CA SER A 103 29.39 -6.44 7.74
C SER A 103 28.59 -5.45 6.90
N PHE A 104 29.05 -4.19 6.83
CA PHE A 104 28.39 -3.15 6.02
C PHE A 104 28.08 -3.60 4.59
N ARG A 105 29.03 -4.29 3.93
CA ARG A 105 28.85 -4.79 2.56
C ARG A 105 27.71 -5.80 2.46
N ARG A 106 27.60 -6.70 3.43
CA ARG A 106 26.54 -7.71 3.47
C ARG A 106 25.18 -7.05 3.70
N VAL A 107 25.08 -6.16 4.69
CA VAL A 107 23.83 -5.46 4.99
C VAL A 107 23.34 -4.65 3.78
N VAL A 108 24.24 -3.98 3.05
CA VAL A 108 23.90 -3.26 1.81
C VAL A 108 23.39 -4.21 0.72
N ALA A 109 24.05 -5.35 0.51
CA ALA A 109 23.60 -6.34 -0.48
C ALA A 109 22.23 -6.95 -0.11
N ASP A 110 22.04 -7.35 1.14
CA ASP A 110 20.79 -7.93 1.64
C ASP A 110 19.64 -6.91 1.56
N ALA A 111 19.92 -5.62 1.83
CA ALA A 111 18.93 -4.55 1.69
C ALA A 111 18.46 -4.33 0.25
N GLY A 112 19.37 -4.49 -0.73
CA GLY A 112 19.01 -4.46 -2.16
C GLY A 112 18.02 -5.57 -2.51
N LEU A 113 18.28 -6.80 -2.07
CA LEU A 113 17.38 -7.94 -2.31
C LEU A 113 15.99 -7.74 -1.69
N VAL A 114 15.94 -7.18 -0.47
CA VAL A 114 14.67 -6.87 0.20
C VAL A 114 13.88 -5.83 -0.59
N TYR A 115 14.55 -4.77 -1.05
CA TYR A 115 13.93 -3.71 -1.84
C TYR A 115 13.40 -4.24 -3.17
N ASP A 116 14.22 -4.98 -3.92
CA ASP A 116 13.84 -5.52 -5.24
C ASP A 116 12.62 -6.45 -5.11
N HIS A 117 12.60 -7.31 -4.09
CA HIS A 117 11.44 -8.18 -3.84
C HIS A 117 10.19 -7.40 -3.42
N ALA A 118 10.32 -6.38 -2.58
CA ALA A 118 9.19 -5.53 -2.20
C ALA A 118 8.64 -4.75 -3.40
N ALA A 119 9.52 -4.24 -4.28
CA ALA A 119 9.11 -3.51 -5.48
C ALA A 119 8.39 -4.41 -6.50
N ASP A 120 8.88 -5.64 -6.70
CA ASP A 120 8.21 -6.64 -7.56
C ASP A 120 6.82 -6.99 -7.03
N LEU A 121 6.70 -7.24 -5.73
CA LEU A 121 5.40 -7.48 -5.09
C LEU A 121 4.46 -6.27 -5.20
N GLU A 122 4.96 -5.05 -5.00
CA GLU A 122 4.15 -3.82 -5.16
C GLU A 122 3.56 -3.74 -6.58
N LEU A 123 4.39 -3.91 -7.61
CA LEU A 123 3.96 -3.82 -9.01
C LEU A 123 2.83 -4.80 -9.34
N GLN A 124 2.87 -6.00 -8.78
CA GLN A 124 1.84 -7.03 -8.97
C GLN A 124 0.50 -6.69 -8.31
N ILE A 125 0.48 -5.80 -7.31
CA ILE A 125 -0.70 -5.51 -6.49
C ILE A 125 -1.34 -4.16 -6.87
N THR A 126 -0.59 -3.24 -7.51
CA THR A 126 -1.02 -1.85 -7.74
C THR A 126 -1.95 -1.60 -8.94
N CYS A 127 -2.60 -2.61 -9.53
CA CYS A 127 -3.50 -2.44 -10.69
C CYS A 127 -4.86 -1.77 -10.35
N TRP A 128 -5.21 -1.64 -9.08
CA TRP A 128 -6.38 -0.89 -8.63
C TRP A 128 -6.14 0.63 -8.75
N PRO A 129 -7.10 1.44 -9.23
CA PRO A 129 -8.54 1.15 -9.41
C PRO A 129 -8.98 0.64 -10.79
N TRP A 130 -8.08 0.39 -11.75
CA TRP A 130 -8.49 -0.05 -13.10
C TRP A 130 -8.91 -1.51 -13.17
N GLU A 131 -8.36 -2.32 -12.27
CA GLU A 131 -8.81 -3.69 -12.03
C GLU A 131 -9.52 -3.79 -10.68
N ASN A 132 -10.21 -4.91 -10.45
CA ASN A 132 -10.73 -5.21 -9.11
C ASN A 132 -9.58 -5.22 -8.11
N PRO A 133 -9.78 -4.70 -6.88
CA PRO A 133 -8.75 -4.85 -5.86
C PRO A 133 -8.53 -6.36 -5.71
N PRO A 134 -7.28 -6.85 -5.66
CA PRO A 134 -7.06 -8.26 -5.46
C PRO A 134 -7.85 -8.68 -4.22
N LYS A 135 -8.81 -9.59 -4.36
CA LYS A 135 -9.51 -10.16 -3.21
C LYS A 135 -8.64 -11.28 -2.67
N ASN A 136 -8.51 -11.39 -1.35
CA ASN A 136 -7.68 -12.41 -0.69
C ASN A 136 -6.18 -12.34 -1.06
N TRP A 137 -5.51 -11.21 -0.79
CA TRP A 137 -4.08 -10.96 -1.09
C TRP A 137 -3.13 -12.07 -0.59
N LEU A 138 -3.54 -12.75 0.48
CA LEU A 138 -2.80 -13.84 1.11
C LEU A 138 -2.85 -15.14 0.31
N GLU A 139 -3.89 -15.35 -0.52
CA GLU A 139 -4.05 -16.59 -1.29
C GLU A 139 -3.28 -16.54 -2.62
N SER A 140 -3.29 -15.39 -3.30
CA SER A 140 -2.58 -15.18 -4.57
C SER A 140 -1.06 -15.22 -4.41
N SER A 141 -0.55 -14.73 -3.27
CA SER A 141 0.89 -14.66 -2.99
C SER A 141 1.52 -16.00 -2.58
N ASN A 142 0.75 -16.91 -1.98
CA ASN A 142 1.23 -18.25 -1.62
C ASN A 142 1.42 -19.19 -2.82
N GLN A 143 0.80 -18.91 -3.98
CA GLN A 143 0.99 -19.70 -5.20
C GLN A 143 2.33 -19.38 -5.89
N ILE A 144 2.86 -18.19 -5.67
CA ILE A 144 4.12 -17.72 -6.27
C ILE A 144 5.33 -18.32 -5.54
N ASP A 145 5.23 -18.54 -4.23
CA ASP A 145 6.28 -19.18 -3.43
C ASP A 145 6.43 -20.70 -3.67
N ALA A 146 5.52 -21.30 -4.46
CA ALA A 146 5.54 -22.71 -4.83
C ALA A 146 6.07 -22.98 -6.26
N SER A 147 6.44 -21.92 -6.99
CA SER A 147 6.97 -21.97 -8.37
C SER A 147 8.46 -21.66 -8.40
#